data_AF-A0A8T4J979-F1
#
_entry.id   AF-A0A8T4J979-F1
#
_cell.length_a   1.000
_cell.length_b   1.000
_cell.length_c   1.000
_cell.angle_alpha   90.00
_cell.angle_beta   90.00
_cell.angle_gamma   90.00
#
_symmetry.space_group_name_H-M   'P 1'
#
loop_
_entity.id
_entity.type
_entity.pdbx_description
1 polymer ?
#
loop_
_entity_poly.entity_id
_entity_poly.type
_entity_poly.pdbx_seq_one_letter_code
_entity_poly.pdbx_strand_id
1 'polypeptide(L)' 'WMGENLPEAAWESAASNADGARLVQEGRYDAAFAGEFAAATYGLEPLVTDIHDAENAETRFVLVGRPARRILL' A
#
# COMPACT_ATOMS: atom_id res chain seq x y z
N TRP A 1 6.26 15.22 1.43
CA TRP A 1 7.57 14.61 1.07
C TRP A 1 7.93 14.70 -0.42
N MET A 2 7.07 14.20 -1.32
CA MET A 2 7.43 14.08 -2.75
C MET A 2 7.76 15.39 -3.44
N GLY A 3 6.96 16.45 -3.24
CA GLY A 3 7.24 17.76 -3.86
C GLY A 3 8.58 18.38 -3.43
N GLU A 4 9.12 17.96 -2.28
CA GLU A 4 10.40 18.44 -1.76
C GLU A 4 11.57 17.56 -2.20
N ASN A 5 11.36 16.24 -2.31
CA ASN A 5 12.45 15.27 -2.51
C ASN A 5 12.54 14.75 -3.95
N LEU A 6 11.41 14.67 -4.66
CA LEU A 6 11.31 14.16 -6.02
C LEU A 6 10.42 15.09 -6.89
N PRO A 7 10.74 16.39 -7.01
CA PRO A 7 9.90 17.36 -7.72
C PRO A 7 9.76 17.07 -9.23
N GLU A 8 10.74 16.37 -9.81
CA GLU A 8 10.79 16.04 -11.24
C GLU A 8 10.24 14.62 -11.55
N ALA A 9 9.79 13.87 -10.54
CA ALA A 9 9.26 12.53 -10.77
C ALA A 9 7.93 12.58 -11.54
N ALA A 10 7.81 11.73 -12.56
CA ALA A 10 6.55 11.51 -13.24
C ALA A 10 5.65 10.57 -12.42
N TRP A 11 4.35 10.83 -12.45
CA TRP A 11 3.36 10.12 -11.65
C TRP A 11 2.41 9.34 -12.53
N GLU A 12 2.19 8.08 -12.15
CA GLU A 12 1.22 7.21 -12.80
C GLU A 12 0.33 6.55 -11.76
N SER A 13 -0.96 6.42 -12.09
CA SER A 13 -1.92 5.76 -11.20
C SER A 13 -1.82 4.24 -11.34
N ALA A 14 -1.83 3.54 -10.21
CA ALA A 14 -1.96 2.08 -10.14
C ALA A 14 -3.34 1.70 -9.56
N ALA A 15 -3.79 0.47 -9.80
CA ALA A 15 -5.09 0.02 -9.30
C ALA A 15 -5.13 -0.11 -7.76
N SER A 16 -3.98 -0.32 -7.13
CA SER A 16 -3.79 -0.33 -5.68
C SER A 16 -2.30 -0.18 -5.34
N ASN A 17 -1.98 0.05 -4.05
CA ASN A 17 -0.60 0.08 -3.57
C ASN A 17 0.15 -1.24 -3.85
N ALA A 18 -0.51 -2.39 -3.67
CA ALA A 18 0.08 -3.69 -3.98
C ALA A 18 0.33 -3.87 -5.48
N ASP A 19 -0.58 -3.36 -6.32
CA ASP A 19 -0.40 -3.36 -7.77
C ASP A 19 0.78 -2.47 -8.19
N GLY A 20 0.96 -1.30 -7.57
CA GLY A 20 2.14 -0.46 -7.77
C GLY A 20 3.45 -1.21 -7.49
N ALA A 21 3.53 -1.88 -6.34
CA ALA A 21 4.71 -2.71 -5.99
C ALA A 21 4.95 -3.84 -7.01
N ARG A 22 3.90 -4.54 -7.44
CA ARG A 22 4.00 -5.56 -8.50
C ARG A 22 4.54 -4.97 -9.82
N LEU A 23 4.08 -3.79 -10.23
CA LEU A 23 4.52 -3.16 -11.47
C LEU A 23 6.01 -2.74 -11.42
N VAL A 24 6.52 -2.37 -10.24
CA VAL A 24 7.96 -2.14 -10.02
C VAL A 24 8.75 -3.43 -10.12
N GLN A 25 8.29 -4.52 -9.49
CA GLN A 25 8.90 -5.83 -9.63
C GLN A 25 8.98 -6.27 -11.10
N GLU A 26 7.96 -5.96 -11.89
CA GLU A 26 7.92 -6.24 -13.34
C GLU A 26 8.78 -5.30 -14.18
N GLY A 27 9.46 -4.32 -13.56
CA GLY A 27 10.32 -3.35 -14.24
C GLY A 27 9.57 -2.32 -15.07
N ARG A 28 8.27 -2.12 -14.81
CA ARG A 28 7.45 -1.13 -15.53
C ARG A 28 7.59 0.29 -14.97
N TYR A 29 7.95 0.40 -13.69
CA TYR A 29 8.19 1.66 -12.99
C TYR A 29 9.40 1.52 -12.07
N ASP A 30 10.06 2.63 -11.78
CA ASP A 30 11.28 2.65 -10.96
C ASP A 30 10.99 2.48 -9.45
N ALA A 31 9.84 2.98 -8.98
CA ALA A 31 9.43 2.93 -7.58
C ALA A 31 7.90 2.98 -7.44
N ALA A 32 7.40 2.61 -6.26
CA ALA A 32 5.97 2.66 -5.94
C ALA A 32 5.74 3.06 -4.48
N PHE A 33 4.63 3.76 -4.23
CA PHE A 33 4.10 3.93 -2.88
C PHE A 33 3.31 2.69 -2.49
N ALA A 34 3.82 1.97 -1.50
CA ALA A 34 3.14 0.81 -0.96
C ALA A 34 3.39 0.68 0.53
N GLY A 35 2.51 -0.06 1.22
CA GLY A 35 2.80 -0.47 2.58
C GLY A 35 3.99 -1.43 2.60
N GLU A 36 4.83 -1.35 3.63
CA GLU A 36 6.06 -2.15 3.74
C GLU A 36 5.85 -3.66 3.61
N PHE A 37 4.66 -4.16 3.98
CA PHE A 37 4.28 -5.56 3.81
C PHE A 37 4.34 -6.04 2.34
N ALA A 38 4.21 -5.13 1.37
CA ALA A 38 4.31 -5.45 -0.05
C ALA A 38 5.76 -5.77 -0.47
N ALA A 39 6.76 -5.21 0.21
CA ALA A 39 8.17 -5.39 -0.13
C ALA A 39 8.57 -6.88 -0.07
N ALA A 40 8.24 -7.56 1.04
CA ALA A 40 8.47 -9.00 1.17
C ALA A 40 7.67 -9.83 0.15
N THR A 41 6.45 -9.39 -0.20
CA THR A 41 5.59 -10.09 -1.16
C THR A 41 6.16 -10.05 -2.58
N TYR A 42 6.76 -8.93 -2.97
CA TYR A 42 7.27 -8.71 -4.33
C TYR A 42 8.81 -8.75 -4.44
N GLY A 43 9.51 -9.09 -3.35
CA GLY A 43 10.98 -9.16 -3.34
C GLY A 43 11.65 -7.80 -3.57
N LEU A 44 11.02 -6.73 -3.06
CA LEU A 44 11.51 -5.36 -3.15
C LEU A 44 12.11 -4.90 -1.83
N GLU A 45 12.85 -3.79 -1.87
CA GLU A 45 13.42 -3.14 -0.70
C GLU A 45 12.76 -1.75 -0.50
N PRO A 46 12.29 -1.42 0.72
CA PRO A 46 11.84 -0.06 1.03
C PRO A 46 13.01 0.92 0.94
N LEU A 47 12.90 1.94 0.07
CA LEU A 47 13.94 2.96 -0.08
C LEU A 47 13.84 4.06 0.98
N VAL A 48 12.61 4.46 1.32
CA VAL A 48 12.30 5.49 2.32
C VAL A 48 10.98 5.13 2.99
N THR A 49 10.91 5.20 4.32
CA THR A 49 9.70 4.95 5.11
C THR A 49 9.12 6.27 5.63
N ASP A 50 7.91 6.23 6.18
CA ASP A 50 7.30 7.36 6.91
C ASP A 50 7.15 8.65 6.08
N ILE A 51 6.89 8.51 4.77
CA ILE A 51 6.72 9.62 3.81
C ILE A 51 5.26 10.10 3.68
N HIS A 52 4.37 9.66 4.57
CA HIS A 52 2.95 10.04 4.57
C HIS A 52 2.78 11.46 5.11
N ASP A 53 1.80 12.20 4.60
CA ASP A 53 1.59 13.59 5.03
C ASP A 53 0.86 13.71 6.38
N ALA A 54 0.15 12.66 6.81
CA ALA A 54 -0.66 12.66 8.04
C ALA A 54 -0.25 11.54 9.02
N GLU A 55 0.35 11.92 10.14
CA GLU A 55 0.92 11.00 11.14
C GLU A 55 -0.12 10.08 11.83
N ASN A 56 -1.39 10.49 11.85
CA ASN A 56 -2.48 9.79 12.53
C ASN A 56 -3.45 9.10 11.57
N ALA A 57 -2.97 8.71 10.38
CA ALA A 57 -3.78 7.98 9.42
C ALA A 57 -4.08 6.54 9.92
N GLU A 58 -5.35 6.28 10.26
CA GLU A 58 -5.81 4.97 10.73
C GLU A 58 -6.80 4.33 9.76
N THR A 59 -6.73 3.00 9.59
CA THR A 59 -7.71 2.23 8.82
C THR A 59 -8.49 1.29 9.74
N ARG A 60 -9.81 1.43 9.81
CA ARG A 60 -10.68 0.55 10.59
C ARG A 60 -11.16 -0.63 9.75
N PHE A 61 -10.85 -1.85 10.19
CA PHE A 61 -11.32 -3.08 9.56
C PHE A 61 -12.50 -3.68 10.33
N VAL A 62 -13.38 -4.37 9.61
CA VAL A 62 -14.42 -5.24 10.19
C VAL A 62 -14.30 -6.63 9.58
N LEU A 63 -14.30 -7.66 10.43
CA LEU A 63 -14.38 -9.04 9.98
C LEU A 63 -15.86 -9.45 9.87
N VAL A 64 -16.27 -9.92 8.71
CA VAL A 64 -17.66 -10.29 8.43
C VAL A 64 -17.75 -11.79 8.18
N GLY A 65 -18.81 -12.42 8.70
CA GLY A 65 -19.12 -13.82 8.49
C GLY A 65 -20.61 -14.02 8.24
N ARG A 66 -20.99 -15.25 7.87
CA ARG A 66 -22.41 -15.63 7.79
C ARG A 66 -23.06 -15.46 9.17
N PRO A 67 -24.37 -15.11 9.24
CA PRO A 67 -25.08 -15.07 10.51
C PRO A 67 -24.95 -16.39 11.28
N ALA A 68 -24.61 -16.34 12.57
CA ALA A 68 -24.63 -17.52 13.43
C ALA A 68 -26.07 -18.03 13.59
N ARG A 69 -26.27 -19.36 13.63
CA ARG A 69 -27.59 -19.94 13.92
C ARG A 69 -28.04 -19.48 15.31
N ARG A 70 -29.28 -19.03 15.40
CA ARG A 70 -29.93 -18.71 16.68
C ARG A 70 -30.11 -20.01 17.47
N ILE A 71 -29.42 -20.16 18.59
CA ILE A 71 -29.78 -21.18 19.59
C ILE A 71 -30.98 -20.59 20.35
N LEU A 72 -32.17 -21.14 20.12
CA LEU A 72 -33.32 -20.91 21.00
C LEU A 72 -33.12 -21.85 22.20
N LEU A 73 -32.92 -21.26 23.39
CA LEU A 73 -33.15 -21.93 24.67
C LEU A 73 -34.65 -21.94 24.98
#